data_AF-J0CY11-F1
#
_entry.id   AF-J0CY11-F1
#
_cell.length_a   1.000
_cell.length_b   1.000
_cell.length_c   1.000
_cell.angle_alpha   90.00
_cell.angle_beta   90.00
_cell.angle_gamma   90.00
#
_symmetry.space_group_name_H-M   'P 1'
#
loop_
_entity.id
_entity.type
_entity.pdbx_description
1 polymer ?
#
loop_
_entity_poly.entity_id
_entity_poly.type
_entity_poly.pdbx_seq_one_letter_code
_entity_poly.pdbx_strand_id
1 'polypeptide(L)'
;MTNWNDPTLDRSIAHVVLWDVTFFSGLYVWEFVVTFEFDWECFTRKRPFRWTQVPYFGARYGPLWALINATYAMNVLSPSTHCTTIWRLIYVRCFVLVYSTLYRLVYKVGAHVSVISASLLLIVRVVAISEHNRIVAAALGSLWLGEVGTAFLNLALVKGRYAPELLACAVGNTIMTRPTILIAFGIHFACLVLTIWLLLRRRGAGLWRLLLSRGFIYFAVTLVAYIPTTVLLLLNFNGAPIVDVLTPQSYHVIRCNESKHSGAHK
;
A
#
# COMPACT_ATOMS: atom_id res chain seq x y z
N MET A 1 23.60 -12.24 23.86
CA MET A 1 22.70 -11.37 23.07
C MET A 1 22.92 -11.68 21.61
N THR A 2 21.87 -12.03 20.87
CA THR A 2 21.94 -12.29 19.42
C THR A 2 22.32 -11.00 18.69
N ASN A 3 23.35 -11.03 17.85
CA ASN A 3 23.76 -9.89 17.05
C ASN A 3 22.87 -9.82 15.80
N TRP A 4 21.88 -8.92 15.81
CA TRP A 4 20.94 -8.72 14.71
C TRP A 4 21.55 -8.00 13.49
N ASN A 5 22.81 -7.58 13.60
CA ASN A 5 23.59 -6.97 12.51
C ASN A 5 24.60 -7.95 11.90
N ASP A 6 24.49 -9.24 12.19
CA ASP A 6 25.32 -10.26 11.55
C ASP A 6 24.95 -10.38 10.06
N PRO A 7 25.88 -10.19 9.11
CA PRO A 7 25.61 -10.32 7.68
C PRO A 7 25.11 -11.72 7.29
N THR A 8 25.41 -12.76 8.07
CA THR A 8 24.91 -14.11 7.80
C THR A 8 23.41 -14.22 8.08
N LEU A 9 22.94 -13.61 9.17
CA LEU A 9 21.52 -13.57 9.53
C LEU A 9 20.70 -12.75 8.52
N ASP A 10 21.24 -11.61 8.06
CA ASP A 10 20.58 -10.75 7.07
C ASP A 10 20.32 -11.51 5.76
N ARG A 11 21.28 -12.31 5.30
CA ARG A 11 21.11 -13.19 4.12
C ARG A 11 20.00 -14.20 4.30
N SER A 12 19.97 -14.90 5.45
CA SER A 12 18.92 -15.89 5.72
C SER A 12 17.53 -15.29 5.72
N ILE A 13 17.37 -14.11 6.33
CA ILE A 13 16.11 -13.37 6.34
C ILE A 13 15.74 -12.93 4.92
N ALA A 14 16.69 -12.39 4.16
CA ALA A 14 16.45 -11.99 2.78
C ALA A 14 15.98 -13.15 1.89
N HIS A 15 16.47 -14.37 2.11
CA HIS A 15 15.91 -15.56 1.45
C HIS A 15 14.45 -15.81 1.82
N VAL A 16 14.08 -15.72 3.10
CA VAL A 16 12.68 -15.87 3.54
C VAL A 16 11.78 -14.84 2.85
N VAL A 17 12.24 -13.60 2.72
CA VAL A 17 11.52 -12.52 2.01
C VAL A 17 11.25 -12.87 0.55
N LEU A 18 12.22 -13.45 -0.14
CA LEU A 18 12.06 -13.86 -1.54
C LEU A 18 10.92 -14.88 -1.69
N TRP A 19 10.86 -15.86 -0.79
CA TRP A 19 9.80 -16.86 -0.76
C TRP A 19 8.44 -16.23 -0.44
N ASP A 20 8.38 -15.38 0.59
CA ASP A 20 7.15 -14.71 1.00
C ASP A 20 6.59 -13.84 -0.14
N VAL A 21 7.43 -13.00 -0.75
CA VAL A 21 7.00 -12.13 -1.86
C VAL A 21 6.51 -12.94 -3.06
N THR A 22 7.16 -14.06 -3.38
CA THR A 22 6.73 -14.94 -4.48
C THR A 22 5.42 -15.66 -4.17
N PHE A 23 5.23 -16.12 -2.93
CA PHE A 23 4.01 -16.80 -2.51
C PHE A 23 2.80 -15.84 -2.50
N PHE A 24 2.96 -14.67 -1.87
CA PHE A 24 1.90 -13.66 -1.82
C PHE A 24 1.63 -13.03 -3.18
N SER A 25 2.63 -12.91 -4.05
CA SER A 25 2.39 -12.44 -5.42
C SER A 25 1.50 -13.41 -6.20
N GLY A 26 1.73 -14.72 -6.08
CA GLY A 26 0.88 -15.74 -6.67
C GLY A 26 -0.57 -15.66 -6.16
N LEU A 27 -0.77 -15.58 -4.84
CA LEU A 27 -2.09 -15.42 -4.24
C LEU A 27 -2.81 -14.15 -4.71
N TYR A 28 -2.09 -13.03 -4.79
CA TYR A 28 -2.62 -11.76 -5.25
C TYR A 28 -3.01 -11.81 -6.73
N VAL A 29 -2.17 -12.38 -7.60
CA VAL A 29 -2.47 -12.54 -9.02
C VAL A 29 -3.69 -13.43 -9.22
N TRP A 30 -3.80 -14.52 -8.46
CA TRP A 30 -4.99 -15.38 -8.46
C TRP A 30 -6.26 -14.59 -8.10
N GLU A 31 -6.25 -13.86 -6.98
CA GLU A 31 -7.38 -13.03 -6.57
C GLU A 31 -7.71 -11.98 -7.63
N PHE A 32 -6.69 -11.33 -8.20
CA PHE A 32 -6.85 -10.33 -9.25
C PHE A 32 -7.56 -10.89 -10.48
N VAL A 33 -7.20 -12.09 -10.94
CA VAL A 33 -7.81 -12.77 -12.10
C VAL A 33 -9.25 -13.14 -11.82
N VAL A 34 -9.54 -13.76 -10.67
CA VAL A 34 -10.92 -14.14 -10.30
C VAL A 34 -11.84 -12.93 -10.21
N THR A 35 -11.31 -11.79 -9.80
CA THR A 35 -12.08 -10.57 -9.56
C THR A 35 -12.06 -9.60 -10.76
N PHE A 36 -11.44 -9.99 -11.88
CA PHE A 36 -11.22 -9.13 -13.05
C PHE A 36 -12.52 -8.73 -13.77
N GLU A 37 -13.56 -9.56 -13.70
CA GLU A 37 -14.86 -9.30 -14.33
C GLU A 37 -15.46 -7.95 -13.90
N PHE A 38 -15.34 -7.61 -12.62
CA PHE A 38 -15.83 -6.33 -12.08
C PHE A 38 -15.13 -5.11 -12.72
N ASP A 39 -13.82 -5.21 -12.94
CA ASP A 39 -13.05 -4.12 -13.56
C ASP A 39 -13.40 -3.99 -15.04
N TRP A 40 -13.58 -5.13 -15.71
CA TRP A 40 -14.01 -5.18 -17.10
C TRP A 40 -15.38 -4.52 -17.31
N GLU A 41 -16.32 -4.72 -16.38
CA GLU A 41 -17.62 -4.02 -16.40
C GLU A 41 -17.47 -2.50 -16.26
N CYS A 42 -16.51 -2.02 -15.46
CA CYS A 42 -16.23 -0.59 -15.34
C CYS A 42 -15.60 -0.02 -16.62
N PHE A 43 -14.65 -0.74 -17.23
CA PHE A 43 -14.02 -0.32 -18.50
C PHE A 43 -15.01 -0.33 -19.68
N THR A 44 -15.88 -1.33 -19.74
CA THR A 44 -16.94 -1.43 -20.75
C THR A 44 -18.09 -0.45 -20.53
N ARG A 45 -17.98 0.47 -19.55
CA ARG A 45 -18.97 1.50 -19.20
C ARG A 45 -20.36 0.94 -18.88
N LYS A 46 -20.47 -0.34 -18.50
CA LYS A 46 -21.72 -0.91 -17.99
C LYS A 46 -22.14 -0.26 -16.67
N ARG A 47 -21.22 0.41 -15.98
CA ARG A 47 -21.45 1.16 -14.73
C ARG A 47 -21.00 2.63 -14.87
N PRO A 48 -21.71 3.59 -14.26
CA PRO A 48 -21.33 5.00 -14.34
C PRO A 48 -20.01 5.26 -13.59
N PHE A 49 -19.13 6.04 -14.21
CA PHE A 49 -17.84 6.39 -13.63
C PHE A 49 -18.03 7.34 -12.44
N ARG A 50 -17.49 6.97 -11.27
CA ARG A 50 -17.47 7.79 -10.05
C ARG A 50 -16.02 8.14 -9.73
N TRP A 51 -15.76 9.37 -9.27
CA TRP A 51 -14.42 9.81 -8.88
C TRP A 51 -13.73 8.78 -7.96
N THR A 52 -14.46 8.20 -6.99
CA THR A 52 -13.93 7.25 -5.99
C THR A 52 -13.41 5.94 -6.58
N GLN A 53 -13.70 5.67 -7.85
CA GLN A 53 -13.10 4.54 -8.58
C GLN A 53 -11.63 4.78 -8.94
N VAL A 54 -11.17 6.02 -9.05
CA VAL A 54 -9.76 6.32 -9.36
C VAL A 54 -8.80 5.77 -8.31
N PRO A 55 -8.92 6.10 -7.01
CA PRO A 55 -8.04 5.52 -6.01
C PRO A 55 -8.34 4.05 -5.75
N TYR A 56 -9.55 3.56 -6.07
CA TYR A 56 -9.80 2.12 -6.06
C TYR A 56 -8.92 1.39 -7.06
N PHE A 57 -8.84 1.87 -8.30
CA PHE A 57 -7.93 1.30 -9.29
C PHE A 57 -6.46 1.51 -8.91
N GLY A 58 -6.10 2.66 -8.33
CA GLY A 58 -4.75 2.86 -7.78
C GLY A 58 -4.37 1.84 -6.69
N ALA A 59 -5.31 1.53 -5.80
CA ALA A 59 -5.11 0.58 -4.71
C ALA A 59 -5.09 -0.88 -5.18
N ARG A 60 -5.69 -1.17 -6.34
CA ARG A 60 -5.79 -2.52 -6.91
C ARG A 60 -4.72 -2.85 -7.94
N TYR A 61 -4.45 -1.95 -8.88
CA TYR A 61 -3.42 -2.14 -9.90
C TYR A 61 -2.02 -1.77 -9.38
N GLY A 62 -1.93 -0.90 -8.37
CA GLY A 62 -0.67 -0.50 -7.74
C GLY A 62 0.10 -1.67 -7.13
N PRO A 63 -0.49 -2.49 -6.24
CA PRO A 63 0.20 -3.65 -5.67
C PRO A 63 0.53 -4.71 -6.71
N LEU A 64 -0.34 -4.95 -7.71
CA LEU A 64 -0.05 -5.89 -8.80
C LEU A 64 1.26 -5.53 -9.52
N TRP A 65 1.39 -4.25 -9.87
CA TRP A 65 2.59 -3.74 -10.53
C TRP A 65 3.82 -3.84 -9.61
N ALA A 66 3.67 -3.48 -8.33
CA ALA A 66 4.74 -3.58 -7.36
C ALA A 66 5.25 -5.02 -7.21
N LEU A 67 4.34 -6.00 -7.15
CA LEU A 67 4.68 -7.42 -7.03
C LEU A 67 5.40 -7.96 -8.27
N ILE A 68 4.98 -7.57 -9.48
CA ILE A 68 5.66 -7.96 -10.74
C ILE A 68 7.09 -7.43 -10.75
N ASN A 69 7.29 -6.15 -10.42
CA ASN A 69 8.61 -5.54 -10.44
C ASN A 69 9.49 -6.02 -9.26
N ALA A 70 8.89 -6.32 -8.10
CA ALA A 70 9.60 -6.94 -6.98
C ALA A 70 10.11 -8.33 -7.37
N THR A 71 9.26 -9.16 -7.99
CA THR A 71 9.65 -10.47 -8.51
C THR A 71 10.78 -10.35 -9.55
N TYR A 72 10.73 -9.35 -10.43
CA TYR A 72 11.81 -9.07 -11.38
C TYR A 72 13.11 -8.64 -10.68
N ALA A 73 13.05 -7.73 -9.71
CA ALA A 73 14.22 -7.26 -8.95
C ALA A 73 14.90 -8.36 -8.12
N MET A 74 14.11 -9.38 -7.75
CA MET A 74 14.51 -10.53 -6.96
C MET A 74 15.04 -11.70 -7.79
N ASN A 75 14.90 -11.66 -9.12
CA ASN A 75 15.34 -12.72 -10.03
C ASN A 75 16.31 -12.16 -11.09
N VAL A 76 17.34 -11.44 -10.64
CA VAL A 76 18.35 -10.83 -11.52
C VAL A 76 19.56 -11.77 -11.57
N LEU A 77 19.51 -12.74 -12.49
CA LEU A 77 20.53 -13.79 -12.65
C LEU A 77 21.90 -13.26 -13.12
N SER A 78 21.93 -12.08 -13.75
CA SER A 78 23.12 -11.47 -14.30
C SER A 78 23.46 -10.15 -13.60
N PRO A 79 24.73 -9.83 -13.34
CA PRO A 79 25.11 -8.58 -12.69
C PRO A 79 24.63 -7.39 -13.53
N SER A 80 23.68 -6.63 -12.99
CA SER A 80 23.08 -5.49 -13.66
C SER A 80 23.44 -4.19 -12.94
N THR A 81 23.86 -3.17 -13.71
CA THR A 81 24.12 -1.82 -13.21
C THR A 81 22.85 -0.99 -13.04
N HIS A 82 21.71 -1.50 -13.53
CA HIS A 82 20.44 -0.79 -13.57
C HIS A 82 19.50 -1.08 -12.37
N CYS A 83 20.00 -1.66 -11.27
CA CYS A 83 19.20 -1.93 -10.06
C CYS A 83 18.48 -0.69 -9.50
N THR A 84 19.10 0.49 -9.57
CA THR A 84 18.44 1.74 -9.12
C THR A 84 17.24 2.07 -10.00
N THR A 85 17.32 1.82 -11.31
CA THR A 85 16.19 2.02 -12.23
C THR A 85 15.08 1.02 -11.95
N ILE A 86 15.42 -0.25 -11.69
CA ILE A 86 14.43 -1.28 -11.34
C ILE A 86 13.68 -0.92 -10.06
N TRP A 87 14.39 -0.51 -9.00
CA TRP A 87 13.75 -0.03 -7.77
C TRP A 87 12.91 1.21 -8.02
N ARG A 88 13.40 2.17 -8.82
CA ARG A 88 12.57 3.30 -9.24
C ARG A 88 11.33 2.83 -9.99
N LEU A 89 11.37 1.80 -10.82
CA LEU A 89 10.20 1.26 -11.55
C LEU A 89 9.22 0.50 -10.66
N ILE A 90 9.71 -0.23 -9.64
CA ILE A 90 8.87 -0.70 -8.53
C ILE A 90 8.15 0.53 -7.99
N TYR A 91 8.92 1.55 -7.57
CA TYR A 91 8.49 2.87 -7.11
C TYR A 91 7.88 3.80 -8.18
N VAL A 92 7.53 3.35 -9.40
CA VAL A 92 7.04 4.21 -10.50
C VAL A 92 6.09 3.43 -11.44
N ARG A 93 4.78 3.50 -11.19
CA ARG A 93 3.71 4.04 -12.07
C ARG A 93 2.32 3.71 -11.52
N CYS A 94 1.49 4.74 -11.28
CA CYS A 94 0.05 4.79 -11.64
C CYS A 94 -0.57 6.16 -11.29
N PHE A 95 -0.16 7.25 -11.95
CA PHE A 95 -1.04 8.40 -12.13
C PHE A 95 -1.42 8.46 -13.60
N VAL A 96 -2.53 7.83 -13.94
CA VAL A 96 -3.14 7.90 -15.27
C VAL A 96 -4.46 8.65 -15.11
N LEU A 97 -4.45 9.86 -15.66
CA LEU A 97 -5.60 10.59 -16.21
C LEU A 97 -6.55 11.30 -15.23
N VAL A 98 -6.09 12.41 -14.64
CA VAL A 98 -6.98 13.58 -14.42
C VAL A 98 -6.29 14.83 -14.99
N TYR A 99 -6.67 15.14 -16.24
CA TYR A 99 -6.67 16.42 -16.96
C TYR A 99 -5.84 17.61 -16.40
N SER A 100 -4.76 17.99 -17.09
CA SER A 100 -4.62 19.32 -17.72
C SER A 100 -3.34 19.39 -18.58
N THR A 101 -3.45 20.13 -19.67
CA THR A 101 -2.55 20.36 -20.78
C THR A 101 -1.18 20.94 -20.38
N LEU A 102 -0.22 20.13 -19.91
CA LEU A 102 1.20 20.52 -19.81
C LEU A 102 2.13 19.30 -19.79
N TYR A 103 2.33 18.78 -21.00
CA TYR A 103 3.20 17.66 -21.36
C TYR A 103 4.68 18.07 -21.28
N ARG A 104 5.31 18.04 -20.11
CA ARG A 104 6.80 18.02 -20.02
C ARG A 104 7.38 17.47 -18.70
N LEU A 105 6.56 17.12 -17.70
CA LEU A 105 7.01 16.69 -16.37
C LEU A 105 6.47 15.31 -15.91
N VAL A 106 6.10 14.43 -16.85
CA VAL A 106 5.31 13.20 -16.54
C VAL A 106 6.15 11.96 -16.19
N TYR A 107 7.50 12.01 -16.26
CA TYR A 107 8.33 10.79 -16.20
C TYR A 107 8.84 10.37 -14.80
N LYS A 108 8.33 10.91 -13.69
CA LYS A 108 8.93 10.63 -12.37
C LYS A 108 7.92 10.46 -11.22
N VAL A 109 7.01 9.47 -11.23
CA VAL A 109 6.16 9.19 -10.05
C VAL A 109 5.67 7.72 -9.90
N GLY A 110 6.02 7.06 -8.78
CA GLY A 110 5.11 6.36 -7.85
C GLY A 110 4.96 4.81 -7.78
N ALA A 111 5.39 4.14 -6.67
CA ALA A 111 4.79 2.91 -6.09
C ALA A 111 3.94 3.25 -4.89
N HIS A 112 4.20 4.39 -4.24
CA HIS A 112 3.39 4.83 -3.12
C HIS A 112 1.93 5.06 -3.53
N VAL A 113 1.58 4.97 -4.82
CA VAL A 113 0.21 5.05 -5.30
C VAL A 113 -0.71 4.06 -4.60
N SER A 114 -0.31 2.80 -4.38
CA SER A 114 -1.19 1.82 -3.73
C SER A 114 -1.51 2.24 -2.28
N VAL A 115 -0.48 2.62 -1.53
CA VAL A 115 -0.61 3.06 -0.13
C VAL A 115 -1.36 4.39 -0.05
N ILE A 116 -0.94 5.40 -0.82
CA ILE A 116 -1.58 6.73 -0.89
C ILE A 116 -3.05 6.60 -1.31
N SER A 117 -3.37 5.72 -2.25
CA SER A 117 -4.75 5.52 -2.71
C SER A 117 -5.58 4.72 -1.71
N ALA A 118 -5.00 3.72 -1.04
CA ALA A 118 -5.64 3.04 0.07
C ALA A 118 -5.93 4.01 1.23
N SER A 119 -4.96 4.84 1.62
CA SER A 119 -5.11 5.92 2.61
C SER A 119 -6.23 6.89 2.19
N LEU A 120 -6.28 7.28 0.91
CA LEU A 120 -7.33 8.17 0.40
C LEU A 120 -8.73 7.52 0.47
N LEU A 121 -8.88 6.24 0.12
CA LEU A 121 -10.15 5.52 0.25
C LEU A 121 -10.62 5.46 1.70
N LEU A 122 -9.70 5.29 2.64
CA LEU A 122 -10.02 5.30 4.07
C LEU A 122 -10.47 6.69 4.52
N ILE A 123 -9.76 7.75 4.13
CA ILE A 123 -10.12 9.13 4.46
C ILE A 123 -11.50 9.47 3.90
N VAL A 124 -11.80 9.13 2.64
CA VAL A 124 -13.12 9.35 2.04
C VAL A 124 -14.22 8.66 2.85
N ARG A 125 -13.99 7.43 3.33
CA ARG A 125 -14.95 6.74 4.21
C ARG A 125 -15.15 7.48 5.53
N VAL A 126 -14.07 7.93 6.18
CA VAL A 126 -14.18 8.67 7.46
C VAL A 126 -14.89 10.01 7.26
N VAL A 127 -14.62 10.72 6.15
CA VAL A 127 -15.29 11.99 5.80
C VAL A 127 -16.77 11.79 5.50
N ALA A 128 -17.13 10.70 4.83
CA ALA A 128 -18.54 10.36 4.61
C ALA A 128 -19.29 10.07 5.92
N ILE A 129 -18.65 9.37 6.87
CA ILE A 129 -19.21 9.08 8.20
C ILE A 129 -19.30 10.37 9.05
N SER A 130 -18.37 11.31 8.88
CA SER A 130 -18.37 12.59 9.60
C SER A 130 -19.32 13.64 9.04
N GLU A 131 -20.28 13.24 8.19
CA GLU A 131 -21.26 14.12 7.55
C GLU A 131 -20.58 15.27 6.77
N HIS A 132 -19.42 14.99 6.16
CA HIS A 132 -18.61 15.98 5.44
C HIS A 132 -18.16 17.18 6.30
N ASN A 133 -17.86 16.95 7.58
CA ASN A 133 -17.26 17.98 8.42
C ASN A 133 -15.91 18.43 7.85
N ARG A 134 -15.85 19.70 7.39
CA ARG A 134 -14.69 20.30 6.74
C ARG A 134 -13.44 20.28 7.60
N ILE A 135 -13.57 20.34 8.93
CA ILE A 135 -12.42 20.29 9.85
C ILE A 135 -11.76 18.92 9.82
N VAL A 136 -12.56 17.85 9.91
CA VAL A 136 -12.06 16.47 9.86
C VAL A 136 -11.47 16.18 8.47
N ALA A 137 -12.14 16.63 7.42
CA ALA A 137 -11.65 16.49 6.05
C ALA A 137 -10.32 17.23 5.83
N ALA A 138 -10.19 18.47 6.32
CA ALA A 138 -8.96 19.25 6.22
C ALA A 138 -7.82 18.63 7.03
N ALA A 139 -8.08 18.14 8.25
CA ALA A 139 -7.07 17.52 9.10
C ALA A 139 -6.55 16.20 8.53
N LEU A 140 -7.43 15.32 8.04
CA LEU A 140 -7.02 14.07 7.39
C LEU A 140 -6.38 14.33 6.03
N GLY A 141 -6.90 15.31 5.28
CA GLY A 141 -6.34 15.72 3.99
C GLY A 141 -4.92 16.28 4.11
N SER A 142 -4.62 17.06 5.15
CA SER A 142 -3.27 17.59 5.38
C SER A 142 -2.28 16.49 5.74
N LEU A 143 -2.67 15.52 6.57
CA LEU A 143 -1.84 14.36 6.88
C LEU A 143 -1.55 13.52 5.63
N TRP A 144 -2.56 13.31 4.79
CA TRP A 144 -2.42 12.61 3.52
C TRP A 144 -1.49 13.35 2.54
N LEU A 145 -1.55 14.68 2.46
CA LEU A 145 -0.57 15.45 1.69
C LEU A 145 0.86 15.28 2.21
N GLY A 146 1.03 15.14 3.53
CA GLY A 146 2.32 14.79 4.15
C GLY A 146 2.82 13.40 3.74
N GLU A 147 1.94 12.40 3.73
CA GLU A 147 2.25 11.05 3.24
C GLU A 147 2.71 11.09 1.78
N VAL A 148 1.96 11.79 0.93
CA VAL A 148 2.29 12.01 -0.48
C VAL A 148 3.66 12.70 -0.62
N GLY A 149 3.92 13.77 0.13
CA GLY A 149 5.18 14.51 0.09
C GLY A 149 6.39 13.64 0.47
N THR A 150 6.27 12.85 1.55
CA THR A 150 7.37 11.95 1.96
C THR A 150 7.59 10.80 0.98
N ALA A 151 6.52 10.27 0.37
CA ALA A 151 6.61 9.31 -0.70
C ALA A 151 7.38 9.84 -1.93
N PHE A 152 7.14 11.10 -2.32
CA PHE A 152 7.89 11.75 -3.39
C PHE A 152 9.38 11.92 -3.05
N LEU A 153 9.68 12.32 -1.82
CA LEU A 153 11.05 12.44 -1.34
C LEU A 153 11.77 11.08 -1.37
N ASN A 154 11.07 10.02 -0.96
CA ASN A 154 11.62 8.67 -0.96
C ASN A 154 12.02 8.22 -2.37
N LEU A 155 11.15 8.48 -3.35
CA LEU A 155 11.41 8.16 -4.76
C LEU A 155 12.65 8.91 -5.30
N ALA A 156 12.85 10.16 -4.91
CA ALA A 156 14.01 10.94 -5.37
C ALA A 156 15.34 10.40 -4.81
N LEU A 157 15.32 9.85 -3.60
CA LEU A 157 16.50 9.46 -2.84
C LEU A 157 16.83 7.97 -2.89
N VAL A 158 15.94 7.12 -3.42
CA VAL A 158 16.15 5.67 -3.49
C VAL A 158 17.38 5.32 -4.35
N LYS A 159 18.26 4.48 -3.80
CA LYS A 159 19.43 3.91 -4.47
C LYS A 159 19.42 2.40 -4.26
N GLY A 160 19.44 1.66 -5.37
CA GLY A 160 19.52 0.20 -5.37
C GLY A 160 20.94 -0.26 -5.64
N ARG A 161 21.42 -1.27 -4.91
CA ARG A 161 22.71 -1.94 -5.12
C ARG A 161 22.47 -3.41 -5.47
N TYR A 162 23.22 -3.92 -6.44
CA TYR A 162 23.17 -5.33 -6.79
C TYR A 162 23.91 -6.15 -5.72
N ALA A 163 23.25 -7.17 -5.17
CA ALA A 163 23.83 -8.11 -4.22
C ALA A 163 24.12 -9.43 -4.94
N PRO A 164 25.39 -9.72 -5.29
CA PRO A 164 25.72 -10.91 -6.09
C PRO A 164 25.45 -12.23 -5.36
N GLU A 165 25.45 -12.20 -4.02
CA GLU A 165 25.22 -13.38 -3.19
C GLU A 165 23.77 -13.86 -3.19
N LEU A 166 22.82 -12.96 -3.45
CA LEU A 166 21.38 -13.26 -3.48
C LEU A 166 20.80 -13.27 -4.90
N LEU A 167 21.61 -12.95 -5.92
CA LEU A 167 21.16 -12.75 -7.31
C LEU A 167 19.97 -11.77 -7.40
N ALA A 168 20.02 -10.71 -6.58
CA ALA A 168 18.93 -9.75 -6.41
C ALA A 168 19.43 -8.32 -6.26
N CYS A 169 18.57 -7.36 -6.58
CA CYS A 169 18.82 -5.94 -6.33
C CYS A 169 18.28 -5.55 -4.94
N ALA A 170 19.15 -5.15 -4.01
CA ALA A 170 18.78 -4.70 -2.67
C ALA A 170 18.68 -3.16 -2.57
N VAL A 171 17.82 -2.65 -1.67
CA VAL A 171 17.71 -1.21 -1.35
C VAL A 171 18.85 -0.81 -0.41
N GLY A 172 19.68 0.15 -0.82
CA GLY A 172 20.89 0.51 -0.07
C GLY A 172 20.68 1.44 1.12
N ASN A 173 19.53 2.12 1.25
CA ASN A 173 19.26 3.08 2.32
C ASN A 173 17.77 3.06 2.75
N THR A 174 17.47 2.40 3.86
CA THR A 174 16.12 2.32 4.45
C THR A 174 15.78 3.45 5.43
N ILE A 175 16.77 4.24 5.82
CA ILE A 175 16.56 5.33 6.80
C ILE A 175 15.54 6.35 6.23
N MET A 176 15.55 6.55 4.92
CA MET A 176 14.67 7.52 4.24
C MET A 176 13.24 7.02 4.07
N THR A 177 12.97 5.71 4.17
CA THR A 177 11.61 5.13 4.11
C THR A 177 10.87 5.21 5.44
N ARG A 178 11.57 5.46 6.55
CA ARG A 178 10.99 5.57 7.89
C ARG A 178 9.84 6.58 8.02
N PRO A 179 10.01 7.85 7.63
CA PRO A 179 8.97 8.84 7.81
C PRO A 179 7.70 8.48 7.04
N THR A 180 7.83 7.91 5.84
CA THR A 180 6.66 7.50 5.03
C THR A 180 5.85 6.41 5.72
N ILE A 181 6.51 5.40 6.29
CA ILE A 181 5.83 4.31 7.01
C ILE A 181 5.16 4.82 8.29
N LEU A 182 5.82 5.68 9.05
CA LEU A 182 5.29 6.24 10.30
C LEU A 182 4.09 7.17 10.05
N ILE A 183 4.16 8.02 9.01
CA ILE A 183 3.04 8.90 8.65
C ILE A 183 1.84 8.06 8.16
N ALA A 184 2.07 7.06 7.31
CA ALA A 184 1.01 6.15 6.86
C ALA A 184 0.34 5.45 8.05
N PHE A 185 1.13 4.88 8.97
CA PHE A 185 0.59 4.28 10.21
C PHE A 185 -0.24 5.28 11.03
N GLY A 186 0.27 6.50 11.21
CA GLY A 186 -0.45 7.57 11.91
C GLY A 186 -1.81 7.89 11.27
N ILE A 187 -1.88 7.94 9.94
CA ILE A 187 -3.13 8.15 9.19
C ILE A 187 -4.09 6.98 9.41
N HIS A 188 -3.63 5.74 9.27
CA HIS A 188 -4.46 4.55 9.47
C HIS A 188 -5.01 4.49 10.90
N PHE A 189 -4.15 4.76 11.90
CA PHE A 189 -4.53 4.81 13.31
C PHE A 189 -5.55 5.93 13.58
N ALA A 190 -5.29 7.16 13.09
CA ALA A 190 -6.21 8.28 13.24
C ALA A 190 -7.58 8.00 12.59
N CYS A 191 -7.58 7.40 11.40
CA CYS A 191 -8.83 6.99 10.73
C CYS A 191 -9.61 5.95 11.53
N LEU A 192 -8.93 4.96 12.11
CA LEU A 192 -9.56 3.94 12.96
C LEU A 192 -10.16 4.56 14.22
N VAL A 193 -9.38 5.39 14.94
CA VAL A 193 -9.84 6.07 16.16
C VAL A 193 -11.05 6.98 15.87
N LEU A 194 -10.99 7.79 14.81
CA LEU A 194 -12.10 8.65 14.40
C LEU A 194 -13.34 7.84 14.01
N THR A 195 -13.17 6.74 13.29
CA THR A 195 -14.29 5.86 12.91
C THR A 195 -14.97 5.27 14.14
N ILE A 196 -14.20 4.74 15.10
CA ILE A 196 -14.73 4.21 16.36
C ILE A 196 -15.43 5.33 17.14
N TRP A 197 -14.81 6.48 17.28
CA TRP A 197 -15.37 7.61 18.03
C TRP A 197 -16.70 8.11 17.43
N LEU A 198 -16.76 8.28 16.11
CA LEU A 198 -17.99 8.68 15.41
C LEU A 198 -19.10 7.61 15.56
N LEU A 199 -18.74 6.32 15.48
CA LEU A 199 -19.68 5.21 15.67
C LEU A 199 -20.22 5.14 17.10
N LEU A 200 -19.37 5.38 18.11
CA LEU A 200 -19.80 5.40 19.52
C LEU A 200 -20.72 6.57 19.82
N ARG A 201 -20.46 7.75 19.22
CA ARG A 201 -21.29 8.94 19.38
C ARG A 201 -22.67 8.79 18.71
N ARG A 202 -22.76 8.01 17.64
CA ARG A 202 -23.99 7.81 16.84
C ARG A 202 -24.56 6.40 17.03
N ARG A 203 -24.90 6.03 18.27
CA ARG A 203 -25.54 4.73 18.59
C ARG A 203 -26.90 4.59 17.88
N GLY A 204 -26.91 3.99 16.70
CA GLY A 204 -28.10 3.53 15.98
C GLY A 204 -27.93 2.09 15.54
N ALA A 205 -28.80 1.19 16.00
CA ALA A 205 -28.63 -0.28 15.88
C ALA A 205 -28.47 -0.78 14.43
N GLY A 206 -29.14 -0.15 13.46
CA GLY A 206 -29.04 -0.53 12.04
C GLY A 206 -27.77 -0.05 11.35
N LEU A 207 -27.34 1.19 11.64
CA LEU A 207 -26.13 1.78 11.06
C LEU A 207 -24.86 1.11 11.61
N TRP A 208 -24.87 0.79 12.90
CA TRP A 208 -23.75 0.17 13.60
C TRP A 208 -23.39 -1.20 13.00
N ARG A 209 -24.39 -2.07 12.75
CA ARG A 209 -24.17 -3.40 12.17
C ARG A 209 -23.65 -3.34 10.72
N LEU A 210 -24.18 -2.42 9.92
CA LEU A 210 -23.78 -2.27 8.51
C LEU A 210 -22.34 -1.74 8.37
N LEU A 211 -21.97 -0.73 9.17
CA LEU A 211 -20.64 -0.13 9.14
C LEU A 211 -19.56 -0.98 9.83
N LEU A 212 -19.87 -1.64 10.96
CA LEU A 212 -18.89 -2.53 11.60
C LEU A 212 -18.58 -3.74 10.73
N SER A 213 -19.59 -4.36 10.13
CA SER A 213 -19.39 -5.58 9.34
C SER A 213 -18.55 -5.35 8.07
N ARG A 214 -18.66 -4.18 7.44
CA ARG A 214 -18.05 -3.92 6.12
C ARG A 214 -16.82 -3.01 6.15
N GLY A 215 -16.73 -2.11 7.13
CA GLY A 215 -15.66 -1.12 7.20
C GLY A 215 -14.65 -1.40 8.29
N PHE A 216 -15.12 -1.64 9.52
CA PHE A 216 -14.27 -1.71 10.72
C PHE A 216 -13.26 -2.85 10.69
N ILE A 217 -13.68 -4.05 10.26
CA ILE A 217 -12.80 -5.23 10.16
C ILE A 217 -11.60 -4.93 9.26
N TYR A 218 -11.81 -4.22 8.15
CA TYR A 218 -10.73 -3.81 7.26
C TYR A 218 -9.72 -2.91 7.97
N PHE A 219 -10.18 -1.85 8.65
CA PHE A 219 -9.30 -0.95 9.39
C PHE A 219 -8.51 -1.67 10.49
N ALA A 220 -9.15 -2.58 11.22
CA ALA A 220 -8.51 -3.34 12.30
C ALA A 220 -7.43 -4.27 11.76
N VAL A 221 -7.73 -5.01 10.68
CA VAL A 221 -6.74 -5.89 10.03
C VAL A 221 -5.56 -5.08 9.48
N THR A 222 -5.82 -3.91 8.86
CA THR A 222 -4.75 -2.98 8.43
C THR A 222 -3.89 -2.52 9.57
N LEU A 223 -4.48 -2.08 10.66
CA LEU A 223 -3.70 -1.59 11.78
C LEU A 223 -2.84 -2.71 12.40
N VAL A 224 -3.43 -3.89 12.64
CA VAL A 224 -2.73 -5.05 13.21
C VAL A 224 -1.54 -5.45 12.35
N ALA A 225 -1.69 -5.40 11.03
CA ALA A 225 -0.63 -5.79 10.11
C ALA A 225 0.49 -4.72 10.01
N TYR A 226 0.18 -3.43 10.21
CA TYR A 226 1.20 -2.35 10.28
C TYR A 226 1.93 -2.24 11.62
N ILE A 227 1.38 -2.76 12.73
CA ILE A 227 2.01 -2.67 14.06
C ILE A 227 3.39 -3.36 14.09
N PRO A 228 3.55 -4.63 13.66
CA PRO A 228 4.86 -5.28 13.65
C PRO A 228 5.88 -4.53 12.79
N THR A 229 5.45 -4.05 11.62
CA THR A 229 6.29 -3.28 10.69
C THR A 229 6.82 -2.00 11.35
N THR A 230 5.96 -1.25 12.04
CA THR A 230 6.35 0.01 12.68
C THR A 230 7.19 -0.20 13.92
N VAL A 231 6.88 -1.20 14.76
CA VAL A 231 7.68 -1.52 15.95
C VAL A 231 9.11 -1.91 15.56
N LEU A 232 9.27 -2.78 14.56
CA LEU A 232 10.61 -3.21 14.12
C LEU A 232 11.40 -2.08 13.45
N LEU A 233 10.71 -1.22 12.71
CA LEU A 233 11.29 -0.02 12.13
C LEU A 233 11.78 0.97 13.22
N LEU A 234 11.02 1.14 14.30
CA LEU A 234 11.37 1.99 15.44
C LEU A 234 12.54 1.41 16.25
N LEU A 235 12.61 0.08 16.39
CA LEU A 235 13.73 -0.59 17.05
C LEU A 235 15.04 -0.56 16.22
N ASN A 236 15.04 0.04 15.03
CA ASN A 236 16.21 0.15 14.16
C ASN A 236 16.86 -1.21 13.86
N PHE A 237 16.08 -2.29 13.84
CA PHE A 237 16.60 -3.57 13.38
C PHE A 237 16.81 -3.50 11.86
N ASN A 238 18.01 -3.85 11.41
CA ASN A 238 18.63 -3.49 10.13
C ASN A 238 18.01 -4.14 8.87
N GLY A 239 16.71 -4.45 8.86
CA GLY A 239 16.10 -5.27 7.83
C GLY A 239 15.17 -4.50 6.92
N ALA A 240 15.68 -3.83 5.88
CA ALA A 240 14.88 -3.64 4.66
C ALA A 240 14.10 -4.92 4.31
N PRO A 241 14.77 -6.10 4.27
CA PRO A 241 14.09 -7.37 4.12
C PRO A 241 13.03 -7.64 5.21
N ILE A 242 13.37 -7.54 6.50
CA ILE A 242 12.44 -7.85 7.61
C ILE A 242 11.17 -6.99 7.55
N VAL A 243 11.34 -5.69 7.28
CA VAL A 243 10.25 -4.74 7.18
C VAL A 243 9.37 -5.11 5.99
N ASP A 244 9.94 -5.47 4.84
CA ASP A 244 9.20 -5.87 3.64
C ASP A 244 8.37 -7.15 3.86
N VAL A 245 8.90 -8.18 4.56
CA VAL A 245 8.13 -9.40 4.94
C VAL A 245 6.84 -9.05 5.68
N LEU A 246 6.94 -8.07 6.57
CA LEU A 246 5.86 -7.68 7.46
C LEU A 246 5.00 -6.56 6.90
N THR A 247 5.40 -5.91 5.79
CA THR A 247 4.57 -4.87 5.21
C THR A 247 3.26 -5.47 4.71
N PRO A 248 2.12 -4.90 5.11
CA PRO A 248 0.85 -5.55 4.86
C PRO A 248 0.31 -5.36 3.44
N GLN A 249 1.12 -4.83 2.51
CA GLN A 249 0.73 -4.55 1.12
C GLN A 249 0.30 -5.82 0.38
N SER A 250 0.85 -6.98 0.75
CA SER A 250 0.48 -8.31 0.27
C SER A 250 -0.83 -8.86 0.87
N TYR A 251 -1.20 -8.44 2.08
CA TYR A 251 -2.37 -8.96 2.81
C TYR A 251 -3.64 -8.12 2.60
N HIS A 252 -3.50 -6.89 2.10
CA HIS A 252 -4.56 -5.89 2.12
C HIS A 252 -5.69 -6.05 1.10
N VAL A 253 -5.47 -6.79 0.02
CA VAL A 253 -6.42 -6.78 -1.10
C VAL A 253 -7.39 -7.97 -1.08
N ILE A 254 -6.98 -9.09 -0.47
CA ILE A 254 -7.69 -10.39 -0.52
C ILE A 254 -9.13 -10.34 0.05
N ARG A 255 -9.47 -9.39 0.94
CA ARG A 255 -10.81 -9.33 1.58
C ARG A 255 -11.75 -8.24 1.07
N CYS A 256 -11.33 -7.38 0.14
CA CYS A 256 -12.20 -6.28 -0.31
C CYS A 256 -13.34 -6.74 -1.24
N ASN A 257 -13.29 -7.95 -1.81
CA ASN A 257 -14.25 -8.36 -2.83
C ASN A 257 -15.41 -9.25 -2.36
N GLU A 258 -15.32 -9.90 -1.19
CA GLU A 258 -16.45 -10.72 -0.68
C GLU A 258 -17.69 -9.87 -0.34
N SER A 259 -17.52 -8.60 0.06
CA SER A 259 -18.66 -7.74 0.42
C SER A 259 -19.47 -7.23 -0.78
N LYS A 260 -18.96 -7.31 -2.03
CA LYS A 260 -19.70 -6.87 -3.22
C LYS A 260 -20.52 -7.99 -3.85
N HIS A 261 -20.03 -9.24 -3.84
CA HIS A 261 -20.79 -10.36 -4.41
C HIS A 261 -22.06 -10.69 -3.61
N SER A 262 -22.08 -10.47 -2.30
CA SER A 262 -23.30 -10.69 -1.50
C SER A 262 -24.40 -9.64 -1.71
N GLY A 263 -24.15 -8.55 -2.46
CA GLY A 263 -25.12 -7.50 -2.75
C GLY A 263 -25.72 -7.53 -4.16
N ALA A 264 -25.24 -8.43 -5.03
CA ALA A 264 -25.70 -8.55 -6.42
C ALA A 264 -26.73 -9.70 -6.63
N HIS A 265 -27.11 -10.40 -5.57
CA HIS A 265 -28.10 -11.48 -5.58
C HIS A 265 -29.36 -11.18 -4.76
N LYS A 266 -29.77 -9.91 -4.67
CA LYS A 266 -31.10 -9.52 -4.23
C LYS A 266 -31.66 -8.44 -5.13
#